data_AF-A0A355A7L3-F1
#
_entry.id   AF-A0A355A7L3-F1
#
_cell.length_a   1.000
_cell.length_b   1.000
_cell.length_c   1.000
_cell.angle_alpha   90.00
_cell.angle_beta   90.00
_cell.angle_gamma   90.00
#
_symmetry.space_group_name_H-M   'P 1'
#
loop_
_entity.id
_entity.type
_entity.pdbx_description
1 polymer ?
#
loop_
_entity_poly.entity_id
_entity_poly.type
_entity_poly.pdbx_seq_one_letter_code
_entity_poly.pdbx_strand_id
1 'polypeptide(L)'
;TEYGRVEIELSEVKEKGSITEEENFEEQKSITITFVSPCVLLNQDGFSEPSLSCLERYLGNIWGNNSFKIENASMKRTTVENYLSIWRMKRPLKTALQAGSTIKICFNEDLPYEEIKKGLIRLEEQGIGERRGEGFGQVKINLATAEVYSEKEIKPYFKRPTGNPPKEVSNIFKSFLQTRLREELRFQAYQEADRFDSLPSSSLLGKLRLMLINSQDCQQFKVMLDELRNKAKEHLNNCRRKGGTLNSTLYEHIKNFNEKDAVESICRRNDSYERLAKIANFQVEQEKDFLLELWKMYFETLLKQLRKKEQSSRKEAHVND
;
A
#
# COMPACT_ATOMS: atom_id res chain seq x y z
N THR A 1 17.06 18.79 -1.11
CA THR A 1 15.85 19.30 -0.43
C THR A 1 15.16 18.13 0.24
N GLU A 2 15.21 18.08 1.58
CA GLU A 2 14.68 16.94 2.36
C GLU A 2 13.15 16.93 2.47
N TYR A 3 12.48 18.02 2.09
CA TYR A 3 11.02 18.17 2.10
C TYR A 3 10.36 17.85 0.74
N GLY A 4 11.06 17.11 -0.14
CA GLY A 4 10.53 16.68 -1.43
C GLY A 4 10.31 17.83 -2.41
N ARG A 5 9.08 17.92 -2.98
CA ARG A 5 8.68 18.94 -3.98
C ARG A 5 7.88 20.10 -3.37
N VAL A 6 7.94 20.28 -2.07
CA VAL A 6 7.23 21.36 -1.37
C VAL A 6 8.17 22.57 -1.24
N GLU A 7 7.64 23.74 -1.53
CA GLU A 7 8.28 25.02 -1.23
C GLU A 7 7.81 25.47 0.16
N ILE A 8 8.75 25.72 1.06
CA ILE A 8 8.49 26.15 2.43
C ILE A 8 9.00 27.58 2.56
N GLU A 9 8.10 28.52 2.83
CA GLU A 9 8.43 29.88 3.23
C GLU A 9 8.32 29.99 4.75
N LEU A 10 9.39 30.45 5.39
CA LEU A 10 9.37 30.69 6.83
C LEU A 10 8.74 32.06 7.11
N SER A 11 7.68 32.07 7.91
CA SER A 11 7.13 33.30 8.46
C SER A 11 8.01 33.83 9.60
N GLU A 12 7.60 34.97 10.17
CA GLU A 12 8.20 35.53 11.37
C GLU A 12 8.32 34.47 12.49
N VAL A 13 9.52 34.36 13.05
CA VAL A 13 9.78 33.51 14.22
C VAL A 13 9.28 34.26 15.43
N LYS A 14 8.24 33.74 16.08
CA LYS A 14 7.77 34.26 17.36
C LYS A 14 8.62 33.66 18.47
N GLU A 15 9.12 34.50 19.36
CA GLU A 15 9.67 34.02 20.62
C GLU A 15 8.56 33.23 21.34
N LYS A 16 8.87 31.99 21.68
CA LYS A 16 7.97 31.18 22.49
C LYS A 16 8.21 31.57 23.94
N GLY A 17 7.15 32.00 24.64
CA GLY A 17 7.22 32.20 26.09
C GLY A 17 7.76 30.93 26.77
N SER A 18 8.65 31.13 27.74
CA SER A 18 9.13 30.02 28.56
C SER A 18 7.98 29.55 29.45
N ILE A 19 7.75 28.23 29.49
CA ILE A 19 6.70 27.63 30.32
C ILE A 19 6.79 28.10 31.79
N THR A 20 7.99 28.40 32.27
CA THR A 20 8.23 28.85 33.65
C THR A 20 7.86 30.30 33.94
N GLU A 21 7.51 31.10 32.94
CA GLU A 21 7.06 32.48 33.13
C GLU A 21 5.53 32.60 33.22
N GLU A 22 4.79 31.64 32.65
CA GLU A 22 3.32 31.68 32.58
C GLU A 22 2.64 30.74 33.59
N GLU A 23 3.31 29.68 34.07
CA GLU A 23 2.75 28.71 35.02
C GLU A 23 3.47 28.78 36.37
N ASN A 24 2.72 28.96 37.47
CA ASN A 24 3.26 28.97 38.84
C ASN A 24 3.55 27.53 39.31
N PHE A 25 4.69 26.97 38.89
CA PHE A 25 5.07 25.59 39.19
C PHE A 25 5.41 25.33 40.67
N GLU A 26 5.71 26.36 41.47
CA GLU A 26 6.00 26.18 42.90
C GLU A 26 4.82 25.55 43.66
N GLU A 27 3.59 25.75 43.18
CA GLU A 27 2.37 25.22 43.81
C GLU A 27 1.93 23.87 43.21
N GLN A 28 2.51 23.44 42.09
CA GLN A 28 2.10 22.21 41.39
C GLN A 28 2.80 20.97 41.97
N LYS A 29 2.04 20.13 42.68
CA LYS A 29 2.54 18.84 43.22
C LYS A 29 2.91 17.80 42.15
N SER A 30 2.40 17.97 40.93
CA SER A 30 2.60 17.03 39.84
C SER A 30 2.58 17.72 38.50
N ILE A 31 3.39 17.25 37.57
CA ILE A 31 3.49 17.76 36.20
C ILE A 31 3.15 16.68 35.19
N THR A 32 2.71 17.09 34.00
CA THR A 32 2.55 16.17 32.86
C THR A 32 3.59 16.43 31.79
N ILE A 33 4.19 15.36 31.27
CA ILE A 33 5.14 15.40 30.16
C ILE A 33 4.51 14.67 28.99
N THR A 34 4.25 15.39 27.90
CA THR A 34 3.66 14.85 26.68
C THR A 34 4.70 14.83 25.56
N PHE A 35 4.91 13.67 24.96
CA PHE A 35 5.80 13.49 23.82
C PHE A 35 5.14 14.03 22.55
N VAL A 36 5.71 15.06 21.92
CA VAL A 36 5.15 15.64 20.66
C VAL A 36 5.81 15.07 19.40
N SER A 37 6.87 14.29 19.58
CA SER A 37 7.53 13.50 18.54
C SER A 37 7.81 12.08 19.04
N PRO A 38 8.06 11.10 18.16
CA PRO A 38 8.47 9.77 18.60
C PRO A 38 9.74 9.82 19.45
N CYS A 39 9.79 9.07 20.55
CA CYS A 39 10.96 9.01 21.44
C CYS A 39 11.59 7.62 21.41
N VAL A 40 12.84 7.54 20.96
CA VAL A 40 13.60 6.30 20.93
C VAL A 40 14.36 6.17 22.24
N LEU A 41 14.04 5.14 23.01
CA LEU A 41 14.73 4.79 24.26
C LEU A 41 15.54 3.53 24.01
N LEU A 42 16.79 3.50 24.50
CA LEU A 42 17.60 2.29 24.48
C LEU A 42 17.65 1.66 25.87
N ASN A 43 17.71 0.35 25.94
CA ASN A 43 17.99 -0.40 27.17
C ASN A 43 19.51 -0.46 27.46
N GLN A 44 19.95 -1.26 28.43
CA GLN A 44 21.37 -1.37 28.80
C GLN A 44 22.21 -2.02 27.71
N ASP A 45 21.60 -2.90 26.92
CA ASP A 45 22.24 -3.65 25.84
C ASP A 45 22.20 -2.89 24.49
N GLY A 46 21.69 -1.65 24.48
CA GLY A 46 21.60 -0.82 23.28
C GLY A 46 20.41 -1.13 22.36
N PHE A 47 19.49 -2.00 22.77
CA PHE A 47 18.26 -2.28 22.01
C PHE A 47 17.18 -1.26 22.28
N SER A 48 16.36 -0.98 21.27
CA SER A 48 15.23 -0.06 21.41
C SER A 48 14.12 -0.66 22.26
N GLU A 49 13.81 0.01 23.36
CA GLU A 49 12.85 -0.47 24.36
C GLU A 49 12.00 0.70 24.89
N PRO A 50 10.82 0.95 24.29
CA PRO A 50 9.89 1.98 24.75
C PRO A 50 9.08 1.51 25.96
N SER A 51 9.77 1.20 27.06
CA SER A 51 9.19 0.78 28.34
C SER A 51 9.23 1.91 29.37
N LEU A 52 8.37 1.80 30.38
CA LEU A 52 8.35 2.75 31.50
C LEU A 52 9.69 2.74 32.25
N SER A 53 10.25 1.56 32.51
CA SER A 53 11.55 1.40 33.18
C SER A 53 12.70 2.05 32.42
N CYS A 54 12.74 1.93 31.08
CA CYS A 54 13.72 2.66 30.29
C CYS A 54 13.51 4.16 30.41
N LEU A 55 12.27 4.64 30.33
CA LEU A 55 11.97 6.06 30.43
C LEU A 55 12.37 6.63 31.79
N GLU A 56 12.05 5.94 32.89
CA GLU A 56 12.47 6.28 34.25
C GLU A 56 13.99 6.44 34.34
N ARG A 57 14.76 5.56 33.70
CA ARG A 57 16.22 5.69 33.68
C ARG A 57 16.70 6.94 32.93
N TYR A 58 16.08 7.28 31.81
CA TYR A 58 16.43 8.52 31.09
C TYR A 58 16.08 9.76 31.91
N LEU A 59 14.95 9.77 32.61
CA LEU A 59 14.55 10.86 33.51
C LEU A 59 15.44 10.90 34.77
N GLY A 60 15.87 9.74 35.26
CA GLY A 60 16.83 9.57 36.35
C GLY A 60 18.21 10.16 36.03
N ASN A 61 18.61 10.20 34.76
CA ASN A 61 19.83 10.91 34.36
C ASN A 61 19.68 12.45 34.40
N ILE A 62 18.45 12.96 34.51
CA ILE A 62 18.17 14.40 34.60
C ILE A 62 18.07 14.82 36.06
N TRP A 63 17.27 14.09 36.86
CA TRP A 63 16.96 14.48 38.24
C TRP A 63 17.47 13.53 39.32
N GLY A 64 17.95 12.34 38.96
CA GLY A 64 18.29 11.25 39.88
C GLY A 64 17.18 10.20 40.00
N ASN A 65 17.55 8.92 40.14
CA ASN A 65 16.63 7.77 40.12
C ASN A 65 15.59 7.76 41.26
N ASN A 66 15.84 8.50 42.35
CA ASN A 66 14.97 8.54 43.53
C ASN A 66 14.43 9.94 43.79
N SER A 67 14.47 10.84 42.81
CA SER A 67 14.03 12.24 43.00
C SER A 67 12.62 12.50 42.46
N PHE A 68 12.03 11.50 41.80
CA PHE A 68 10.70 11.59 41.23
C PHE A 68 10.03 10.21 41.19
N LYS A 69 8.71 10.23 40.96
CA LYS A 69 7.90 9.04 40.72
C LYS A 69 6.96 9.30 39.56
N ILE A 70 6.84 8.35 38.64
CA ILE A 70 5.79 8.38 37.62
C ILE A 70 4.51 7.81 38.25
N GLU A 71 3.50 8.65 38.45
CA GLU A 71 2.21 8.22 39.03
C GLU A 71 1.35 7.50 38.00
N ASN A 72 1.22 8.10 36.81
CA ASN A 72 0.38 7.61 35.73
C ASN A 72 1.13 7.73 34.40
N ALA A 73 0.88 6.77 33.51
CA ALA A 73 1.47 6.76 32.17
C ALA A 73 0.47 6.26 31.15
N SER A 74 0.28 7.03 30.07
CA SER A 74 -0.40 6.61 28.86
C SER A 74 0.64 6.55 27.75
N MET A 75 1.21 5.36 27.55
CA MET A 75 2.33 5.15 26.63
C MET A 75 1.90 4.25 25.48
N LYS A 76 2.04 4.75 24.26
CA LYS A 76 1.83 3.95 23.04
C LYS A 76 3.16 3.70 22.37
N ARG A 77 3.27 2.54 21.71
CA ARG A 77 4.47 2.16 20.96
C ARG A 77 4.25 2.39 19.49
N THR A 78 5.30 2.80 18.80
CA THR A 78 5.34 2.91 17.35
C THR A 78 6.64 2.32 16.83
N THR A 79 6.74 2.17 15.51
CA THR A 79 7.98 1.82 14.82
C THR A 79 8.39 2.99 13.93
N VAL A 80 9.69 3.26 13.90
CA VAL A 80 10.27 4.38 13.16
C VAL A 80 11.34 3.86 12.20
N GLU A 81 11.19 4.20 10.93
CA GLU A 81 12.11 3.87 9.85
C GLU A 81 12.26 5.12 8.97
N ASN A 82 13.49 5.64 8.89
CA ASN A 82 13.79 6.83 8.08
C ASN A 82 14.66 6.45 6.90
N TYR A 83 14.47 7.10 5.76
CA TYR A 83 15.36 6.98 4.60
C TYR A 83 16.47 8.04 4.67
N LEU A 84 17.73 7.61 4.53
CA LEU A 84 18.87 8.50 4.45
C LEU A 84 19.17 8.82 2.99
N SER A 85 18.87 10.05 2.58
CA SER A 85 19.07 10.54 1.21
C SER A 85 20.53 10.44 0.75
N ILE A 86 21.48 10.77 1.63
CA ILE A 86 22.92 10.74 1.36
C ILE A 86 23.39 9.32 1.02
N TRP A 87 22.88 8.30 1.74
CA TRP A 87 23.28 6.90 1.56
C TRP A 87 22.32 6.10 0.67
N ARG A 88 21.24 6.74 0.22
CA ARG A 88 20.16 6.13 -0.56
C ARG A 88 19.61 4.82 0.03
N MET A 89 19.58 4.73 1.36
CA MET A 89 19.16 3.52 2.07
C MET A 89 18.27 3.83 3.28
N LYS A 90 17.49 2.84 3.71
CA LYS A 90 16.70 2.90 4.94
C LYS A 90 17.59 2.69 6.16
N ARG A 91 17.32 3.41 7.24
CA ARG A 91 17.86 3.07 8.57
C ARG A 91 17.20 1.78 9.08
N PRO A 92 17.88 1.04 9.98
CA PRO A 92 17.24 -0.04 10.70
C PRO A 92 15.97 0.43 11.41
N LEU A 93 14.91 -0.37 11.29
CA LEU A 93 13.66 -0.17 12.00
C LEU A 93 13.92 -0.17 13.51
N LYS A 94 13.43 0.85 14.22
CA LYS A 94 13.48 0.91 15.69
C LYS A 94 12.08 1.03 16.28
N THR A 95 11.88 0.47 17.46
CA THR A 95 10.70 0.72 18.29
C THR A 95 10.88 2.03 19.08
N ALA A 96 9.79 2.76 19.27
CA ALA A 96 9.81 4.07 19.94
C ALA A 96 8.51 4.29 20.71
N LEU A 97 8.52 5.21 21.66
CA LEU A 97 7.31 5.80 22.20
C LEU A 97 6.66 6.68 21.14
N GLN A 98 5.36 6.53 20.96
CA GLN A 98 4.60 7.28 19.99
C GLN A 98 4.38 8.72 20.48
N ALA A 99 4.38 9.68 19.55
CA ALA A 99 3.89 11.02 19.82
C ALA A 99 2.43 10.96 20.36
N GLY A 100 2.13 11.82 21.32
CA GLY A 100 0.90 11.79 22.12
C GLY A 100 0.96 10.87 23.34
N SER A 101 2.06 10.14 23.57
CA SER A 101 2.28 9.47 24.85
C SER A 101 2.47 10.53 25.95
N THR A 102 1.91 10.30 27.13
CA THR A 102 1.95 11.26 28.24
C THR A 102 2.22 10.53 29.55
N ILE A 103 3.07 11.13 30.39
CA ILE A 103 3.34 10.67 31.75
C ILE A 103 3.05 11.78 32.75
N LYS A 104 2.59 11.38 33.94
CA LYS A 104 2.41 12.26 35.09
C LYS A 104 3.52 11.98 36.10
N ILE A 105 4.30 12.99 36.44
CA ILE A 105 5.44 12.88 37.35
C ILE A 105 5.17 13.71 38.60
N CYS A 106 5.50 13.15 39.76
CA CYS A 106 5.61 13.86 41.03
C CYS A 106 7.07 13.86 41.47
N PHE A 107 7.55 15.00 41.94
CA PHE A 107 8.90 15.12 42.50
C PHE A 107 8.88 14.91 44.01
N ASN A 108 9.98 14.40 44.55
CA ASN A 108 10.15 14.28 45.99
C ASN A 108 10.41 15.65 46.60
N GLU A 109 9.95 15.84 47.83
CA GLU A 109 10.08 17.12 48.56
C GLU A 109 11.55 17.55 48.76
N ASP A 110 12.47 16.59 48.76
CA ASP A 110 13.91 16.83 48.93
C ASP A 110 14.60 17.41 47.67
N LEU A 111 13.96 17.38 46.49
CA LEU A 111 14.54 17.92 45.27
C LEU A 111 14.24 19.42 45.15
N PRO A 112 15.26 20.30 45.14
CA PRO A 112 15.03 21.75 45.07
C PRO A 112 14.27 22.13 43.79
N TYR A 113 13.33 23.06 43.93
CA TYR A 113 12.52 23.55 42.82
C TYR A 113 13.35 24.05 41.63
N GLU A 114 14.47 24.72 41.88
CA GLU A 114 15.37 25.19 40.83
C GLU A 114 15.98 24.05 39.99
N GLU A 115 16.24 22.88 40.58
CA GLU A 115 16.74 21.71 39.86
C GLU A 115 15.63 21.04 39.04
N ILE A 116 14.41 21.00 39.58
CA ILE A 116 13.21 20.58 38.83
C ILE A 116 13.06 21.46 37.58
N LYS A 117 13.02 22.78 37.79
CA LYS A 117 12.85 23.81 36.77
C LYS A 117 13.90 23.69 35.66
N LYS A 118 15.19 23.60 36.02
CA LYS A 118 16.28 23.41 35.05
C LYS A 118 16.10 22.14 34.21
N GLY A 119 15.70 21.03 34.84
CA GLY A 119 15.48 19.77 34.12
C GLY A 119 14.29 19.85 33.15
N LEU A 120 13.23 20.56 33.52
CA LEU A 120 12.06 20.76 32.65
C LEU A 120 12.39 21.63 31.43
N ILE A 121 13.11 22.73 31.64
CA ILE A 121 13.60 23.60 30.55
C ILE A 121 14.47 22.76 29.60
N ARG A 122 15.42 22.00 30.15
CA ARG A 122 16.29 21.12 29.36
C ARG A 122 15.50 20.10 28.54
N LEU A 123 14.45 19.51 29.10
CA LEU A 123 13.60 18.56 28.40
C LEU A 123 12.85 19.19 27.22
N GLU A 124 12.27 20.38 27.40
CA GLU A 124 11.56 21.06 26.32
C GLU A 124 12.50 21.51 25.20
N GLU A 125 13.68 22.03 25.54
CA GLU A 125 14.65 22.54 24.58
C GLU A 125 15.36 21.44 23.80
N GLN A 126 15.78 20.38 24.51
CA GLN A 126 16.66 19.37 23.94
C GLN A 126 15.93 18.07 23.61
N GLY A 127 14.77 17.81 24.22
CA GLY A 127 14.14 16.50 24.21
C GLY A 127 14.90 15.45 25.02
N ILE A 128 14.35 14.24 25.01
CA ILE A 128 14.86 13.06 25.75
C ILE A 128 15.02 11.86 24.81
N GLY A 129 15.90 10.91 25.17
CA GLY A 129 16.15 9.73 24.36
C GLY A 129 17.18 9.96 23.26
N GLU A 130 17.13 9.11 22.24
CA GLU A 130 18.08 9.11 21.13
C GLU A 130 17.61 9.94 19.93
N ARG A 131 18.58 10.31 19.08
CA ARG A 131 18.36 11.00 17.80
C ARG A 131 17.65 12.36 17.94
N ARG A 132 17.91 13.06 19.04
CA ARG A 132 17.32 14.36 19.37
C ARG A 132 17.56 15.43 18.29
N GLY A 133 18.76 15.43 17.69
CA GLY A 133 19.09 16.33 16.57
C GLY A 133 18.31 16.07 15.27
N GLU A 134 17.63 14.92 15.16
CA GLU A 134 16.73 14.60 14.03
C GLU A 134 15.26 14.94 14.36
N GLY A 135 14.99 15.56 15.52
CA GLY A 135 13.65 15.91 15.97
C GLY A 135 12.92 14.83 16.74
N PHE A 136 13.61 13.76 17.17
CA PHE A 136 13.03 12.73 18.05
C PHE A 136 13.06 13.18 19.52
N GLY A 137 12.13 12.67 20.32
CA GLY A 137 12.15 12.84 21.77
C GLY A 137 11.73 14.22 22.28
N GLN A 138 11.22 15.09 21.41
CA GLN A 138 10.66 16.38 21.80
C GLN A 138 9.44 16.20 22.70
N VAL A 139 9.35 17.02 23.75
CA VAL A 139 8.26 17.01 24.72
C VAL A 139 7.64 18.40 24.91
N LYS A 140 6.45 18.40 25.50
CA LYS A 140 5.74 19.57 26.01
C LYS A 140 5.33 19.29 27.45
N ILE A 141 5.56 20.25 28.33
CA ILE A 141 5.08 20.19 29.71
C ILE A 141 3.66 20.74 29.75
N ASN A 142 2.79 20.11 30.53
CA ASN A 142 1.42 20.59 30.80
C ASN A 142 0.57 20.88 29.54
N LEU A 143 0.83 20.18 28.43
CA LEU A 143 0.15 20.39 27.15
C LEU A 143 -1.37 20.22 27.22
N ALA A 144 -1.85 19.31 28.07
CA ALA A 144 -3.24 18.89 28.14
C ALA A 144 -3.75 18.96 29.60
N THR A 145 -3.91 20.18 30.10
CA THR A 145 -4.41 20.47 31.46
C THR A 145 -5.86 20.95 31.52
N ALA A 146 -6.56 21.07 30.40
CA ALA A 146 -7.95 21.52 30.38
C ALA A 146 -8.87 20.54 31.14
N GLU A 147 -9.81 21.08 31.93
CA GLU A 147 -10.78 20.28 32.68
C GLU A 147 -11.76 19.53 31.77
N VAL A 148 -12.05 20.10 30.60
CA VAL A 148 -13.00 19.54 29.63
C VAL A 148 -12.39 19.59 28.23
N TYR A 149 -12.42 18.44 27.55
CA TYR A 149 -12.10 18.32 26.14
C TYR A 149 -13.38 18.10 25.33
N SER A 150 -13.46 18.73 24.16
CA SER A 150 -14.51 18.45 23.18
C SER A 150 -13.90 17.89 21.92
N GLU A 151 -14.52 16.84 21.38
CA GLU A 151 -14.13 16.30 20.08
C GLU A 151 -14.68 17.22 18.99
N LYS A 152 -13.78 17.76 18.16
CA LYS A 152 -14.16 18.50 16.97
C LYS A 152 -13.80 17.65 15.76
N GLU A 153 -14.81 17.14 15.07
CA GLU A 153 -14.62 16.46 13.79
C GLU A 153 -14.20 17.50 12.74
N ILE A 154 -12.88 17.69 12.58
CA ILE A 154 -12.34 18.49 11.48
C ILE A 154 -12.38 17.59 10.26
N LYS A 155 -13.33 17.82 9.34
CA LYS A 155 -13.28 17.25 7.99
C LYS A 155 -12.39 18.15 7.15
N PRO A 156 -11.09 17.84 6.97
CA PRO A 156 -10.23 18.67 6.14
C PRO A 156 -10.83 18.73 4.73
N TYR A 157 -11.25 19.93 4.32
CA TYR A 157 -11.71 20.18 2.97
C TYR A 157 -10.49 20.34 2.06
N PHE A 158 -10.08 19.24 1.43
CA PHE A 158 -9.07 19.30 0.40
C PHE A 158 -9.71 19.81 -0.89
N LYS A 159 -9.36 21.04 -1.32
CA LYS A 159 -9.66 21.47 -2.68
C LYS A 159 -8.87 20.58 -3.63
N ARG A 160 -9.57 19.83 -4.48
CA ARG A 160 -8.93 19.09 -5.57
C ARG A 160 -8.14 20.09 -6.42
N PRO A 161 -6.85 19.83 -6.71
CA PRO A 161 -6.08 20.68 -7.60
C PRO A 161 -6.81 20.86 -8.93
N THR A 162 -6.91 22.09 -9.40
CA THR A 162 -7.47 22.41 -10.71
C THR A 162 -6.44 22.09 -11.79
N GLY A 163 -6.84 21.31 -12.80
CA GLY A 163 -5.99 20.96 -13.94
C GLY A 163 -5.88 19.46 -14.16
N ASN A 164 -5.23 19.09 -15.27
CA ASN A 164 -4.95 17.69 -15.57
C ASN A 164 -3.80 17.18 -14.67
N PRO A 165 -3.83 15.89 -14.27
CA PRO A 165 -2.71 15.30 -13.55
C PRO A 165 -1.40 15.43 -14.36
N PRO A 166 -0.24 15.56 -13.69
CA PRO A 166 1.05 15.51 -14.36
C PRO A 166 1.19 14.25 -15.23
N LYS A 167 1.93 14.34 -16.34
CA LYS A 167 2.08 13.25 -17.31
C LYS A 167 2.55 11.96 -16.65
N GLU A 168 3.45 12.06 -15.67
CA GLU A 168 3.98 10.92 -14.93
C GLU A 168 2.88 10.21 -14.14
N VAL A 169 1.95 10.96 -13.53
CA VAL A 169 0.82 10.42 -12.79
C VAL A 169 -0.15 9.72 -13.76
N SER A 170 -0.43 10.31 -14.91
CA SER A 170 -1.23 9.68 -15.97
C SER A 170 -0.59 8.38 -16.48
N ASN A 171 0.73 8.36 -16.65
CA ASN A 171 1.48 7.17 -17.06
C ASN A 171 1.42 6.07 -15.99
N ILE A 172 1.52 6.43 -14.71
CA ILE A 172 1.35 5.48 -13.60
C ILE A 172 -0.05 4.87 -13.65
N PHE A 173 -1.11 5.67 -13.77
CA PHE A 173 -2.47 5.16 -13.85
C PHE A 173 -2.73 4.32 -15.11
N LYS A 174 -2.20 4.73 -16.27
CA LYS A 174 -2.24 3.93 -17.51
C LYS A 174 -1.56 2.57 -17.29
N SER A 175 -0.35 2.53 -16.73
CA SER A 175 0.38 1.28 -16.48
C SER A 175 -0.34 0.37 -15.48
N PHE A 176 -0.93 0.95 -14.44
CA PHE A 176 -1.75 0.24 -13.46
C PHE A 176 -2.97 -0.38 -14.12
N LEU A 177 -3.73 0.39 -14.91
CA LEU A 177 -4.91 -0.11 -15.63
C LEU A 177 -4.54 -1.22 -16.59
N GLN A 178 -3.48 -1.05 -17.39
CA GLN A 178 -3.03 -2.10 -18.30
C GLN A 178 -2.65 -3.38 -17.55
N THR A 179 -1.99 -3.26 -16.39
CA THR A 179 -1.66 -4.41 -15.54
C THR A 179 -2.92 -5.11 -15.04
N ARG A 180 -3.89 -4.36 -14.52
CA ARG A 180 -5.15 -4.92 -14.03
C ARG A 180 -5.98 -5.59 -15.14
N LEU A 181 -6.08 -4.98 -16.30
CA LEU A 181 -6.78 -5.57 -17.45
C LEU A 181 -6.13 -6.89 -17.90
N ARG A 182 -4.80 -6.98 -17.88
CA ARG A 182 -4.09 -8.25 -18.15
C ARG A 182 -4.44 -9.32 -17.13
N GLU A 183 -4.42 -8.98 -15.84
CA GLU A 183 -4.75 -9.91 -14.75
C GLU A 183 -6.19 -10.43 -14.86
N GLU A 184 -7.15 -9.52 -15.06
CA GLU A 184 -8.57 -9.83 -15.17
C GLU A 184 -8.88 -10.69 -16.40
N LEU A 185 -8.36 -10.35 -17.58
CA LEU A 185 -8.55 -11.16 -18.78
C LEU A 185 -7.89 -12.52 -18.67
N ARG A 186 -6.70 -12.59 -18.05
CA ARG A 186 -6.02 -13.86 -17.80
C ARG A 186 -6.89 -14.73 -16.89
N PHE A 187 -7.39 -14.16 -15.79
CA PHE A 187 -8.25 -14.87 -14.85
C PHE A 187 -9.56 -15.34 -15.51
N GLN A 188 -10.15 -14.51 -16.37
CA GLN A 188 -11.30 -14.94 -17.19
C GLN A 188 -10.93 -16.12 -18.11
N ALA A 189 -9.80 -16.07 -18.81
CA ALA A 189 -9.36 -17.19 -19.66
C ALA A 189 -9.18 -18.49 -18.85
N TYR A 190 -8.68 -18.41 -17.61
CA TYR A 190 -8.61 -19.54 -16.69
C TYR A 190 -10.00 -20.11 -16.38
N GLN A 191 -10.93 -19.27 -15.93
CA GLN A 191 -12.29 -19.71 -15.60
C GLN A 191 -13.05 -20.25 -16.81
N GLU A 192 -12.83 -19.66 -17.98
CA GLU A 192 -13.46 -20.11 -19.22
C GLU A 192 -12.96 -21.49 -19.64
N ALA A 193 -11.67 -21.80 -19.43
CA ALA A 193 -11.12 -23.11 -19.74
C ALA A 193 -11.84 -24.25 -19.00
N ASP A 194 -12.22 -24.01 -17.74
CA ASP A 194 -12.93 -25.00 -16.92
C ASP A 194 -14.32 -25.32 -17.46
N ARG A 195 -14.94 -24.36 -18.16
CA ARG A 195 -16.28 -24.50 -18.74
C ARG A 195 -16.29 -25.29 -20.04
N PHE A 196 -15.15 -25.48 -20.71
CA PHE A 196 -15.10 -26.26 -21.95
C PHE A 196 -14.92 -27.75 -21.66
N ASP A 197 -15.72 -28.55 -22.37
CA ASP A 197 -15.67 -30.01 -22.34
C ASP A 197 -15.50 -30.58 -23.75
N SER A 198 -15.35 -31.91 -23.85
CA SER A 198 -15.03 -32.61 -25.10
C SER A 198 -13.78 -32.02 -25.76
N LEU A 199 -12.71 -31.91 -24.95
CA LEU A 199 -11.52 -31.15 -25.29
C LEU A 199 -10.83 -31.68 -26.55
N PRO A 200 -10.28 -30.82 -27.42
CA PRO A 200 -9.44 -31.27 -28.52
C PRO A 200 -8.15 -31.90 -28.00
N SER A 201 -7.53 -32.76 -28.81
CA SER A 201 -6.26 -33.39 -28.45
C SER A 201 -5.17 -32.39 -28.03
N SER A 202 -4.32 -32.76 -27.07
CA SER A 202 -3.17 -31.95 -26.65
C SER A 202 -2.28 -31.51 -27.83
N SER A 203 -2.18 -32.30 -28.91
CA SER A 203 -1.42 -31.94 -30.13
C SER A 203 -2.10 -30.83 -30.92
N LEU A 204 -3.42 -30.88 -31.08
CA LEU A 204 -4.18 -29.83 -31.78
C LEU A 204 -4.14 -28.52 -30.99
N LEU A 205 -4.32 -28.56 -29.67
CA LEU A 205 -4.20 -27.39 -28.80
C LEU A 205 -2.78 -26.78 -28.83
N GLY A 206 -1.75 -27.63 -28.87
CA GLY A 206 -0.37 -27.20 -29.06
C GLY A 206 -0.15 -26.50 -30.40
N LYS A 207 -0.70 -27.05 -31.49
CA LYS A 207 -0.64 -26.45 -32.83
C LYS A 207 -1.34 -25.10 -32.89
N LEU A 208 -2.54 -25.00 -32.31
CA LEU A 208 -3.28 -23.73 -32.24
C LEU A 208 -2.50 -22.65 -31.50
N ARG A 209 -1.83 -23.00 -30.40
CA ARG A 209 -0.98 -22.05 -29.67
C ARG A 209 0.20 -21.56 -30.52
N LEU A 210 0.83 -22.44 -31.30
CA LEU A 210 1.90 -22.02 -32.23
C LEU A 210 1.37 -21.11 -33.34
N MET A 211 0.21 -21.43 -33.92
CA MET A 211 -0.45 -20.57 -34.92
C MET A 211 -0.77 -19.19 -34.35
N LEU A 212 -1.24 -19.12 -33.09
CA LEU A 212 -1.53 -17.87 -32.40
C LEU A 212 -0.28 -17.01 -32.16
N ILE A 213 0.81 -17.62 -31.71
CA ILE A 213 2.08 -16.92 -31.45
C ILE A 213 2.64 -16.35 -32.75
N ASN A 214 2.52 -17.09 -33.84
CA ASN A 214 3.04 -16.71 -35.16
C ASN A 214 2.13 -15.77 -35.95
N SER A 215 0.89 -15.54 -35.51
CA SER A 215 -0.01 -14.61 -36.19
C SER A 215 0.37 -13.16 -35.87
N GLN A 216 0.32 -12.29 -36.87
CA GLN A 216 0.54 -10.87 -36.72
C GLN A 216 -0.66 -10.22 -36.02
N ASP A 217 -1.88 -10.58 -36.43
CA ASP A 217 -3.12 -10.04 -35.88
C ASP A 217 -4.18 -11.14 -35.63
N CYS A 218 -5.36 -10.72 -35.16
CA CYS A 218 -6.47 -11.61 -34.88
C CYS A 218 -7.12 -12.17 -36.16
N GLN A 219 -7.12 -11.44 -37.28
CA GLN A 219 -7.72 -11.87 -38.54
C GLN A 219 -6.90 -12.98 -39.18
N GLN A 220 -5.57 -12.84 -39.20
CA GLN A 220 -4.68 -13.87 -39.72
C GLN A 220 -4.86 -15.19 -38.96
N PHE A 221 -4.95 -15.16 -37.63
CA PHE A 221 -5.23 -16.38 -36.86
C PHE A 221 -6.60 -16.97 -37.20
N LYS A 222 -7.64 -16.13 -37.34
CA LYS A 222 -8.99 -16.57 -37.73
C LYS A 222 -9.00 -17.21 -39.12
N VAL A 223 -8.23 -16.71 -40.08
CA VAL A 223 -8.07 -17.32 -41.42
C VAL A 223 -7.34 -18.67 -41.30
N MET A 224 -6.24 -18.72 -40.56
CA MET A 224 -5.53 -19.98 -40.32
C MET A 224 -6.41 -21.04 -39.64
N LEU A 225 -7.37 -20.63 -38.82
CA LEU A 225 -8.39 -21.50 -38.23
C LEU A 225 -9.35 -22.07 -39.28
N ASP A 226 -9.73 -21.28 -40.30
CA ASP A 226 -10.56 -21.72 -41.42
C ASP A 226 -9.83 -22.66 -42.37
N GLU A 227 -8.50 -22.64 -42.41
CA GLU A 227 -7.70 -23.51 -43.26
C GLU A 227 -7.38 -24.87 -42.61
N LEU A 228 -7.82 -25.08 -41.36
CA LEU A 228 -7.67 -26.36 -40.70
C LEU A 228 -8.39 -27.49 -41.44
N ARG A 229 -7.78 -28.68 -41.47
CA ARG A 229 -8.40 -29.89 -42.01
C ARG A 229 -9.74 -30.18 -41.32
N ASN A 230 -10.70 -30.74 -42.05
CA ASN A 230 -12.06 -31.02 -41.55
C ASN A 230 -12.08 -31.72 -40.20
N LYS A 231 -11.26 -32.77 -40.02
CA LYS A 231 -11.14 -33.49 -38.73
C LYS A 231 -10.74 -32.56 -37.57
N ALA A 232 -9.80 -31.63 -37.79
CA ALA A 232 -9.40 -30.68 -36.76
C ALA A 232 -10.51 -29.67 -36.43
N LYS A 233 -11.23 -29.17 -37.45
CA LYS A 233 -12.39 -28.30 -37.25
C LYS A 233 -13.51 -29.00 -36.48
N GLU A 234 -13.77 -30.26 -36.81
CA GLU A 234 -14.76 -31.09 -36.12
C GLU A 234 -14.44 -31.21 -34.62
N HIS A 235 -13.17 -31.45 -34.25
CA HIS A 235 -12.75 -31.45 -32.85
C HIS A 235 -13.00 -30.10 -32.13
N LEU A 236 -12.86 -28.96 -32.82
CA LEU A 236 -13.13 -27.65 -32.24
C LEU A 236 -14.62 -27.35 -32.11
N ASN A 237 -15.43 -27.82 -33.06
CA ASN A 237 -16.90 -27.72 -33.02
C ASN A 237 -17.53 -28.68 -31.99
N ASN A 238 -16.87 -29.80 -31.70
CA ASN A 238 -17.30 -30.73 -30.65
C ASN A 238 -16.91 -30.27 -29.24
N CYS A 239 -15.87 -29.44 -29.11
CA CYS A 239 -15.50 -28.82 -27.85
C CYS A 239 -16.49 -27.70 -27.50
N ARG A 240 -17.33 -27.94 -26.49
CA ARG A 240 -18.47 -27.07 -26.15
C ARG A 240 -18.32 -26.47 -24.76
N ARG A 241 -18.75 -25.21 -24.64
CA ARG A 241 -18.85 -24.53 -23.35
C ARG A 241 -20.09 -25.00 -22.60
N LYS A 242 -19.92 -25.39 -21.33
CA LYS A 242 -20.98 -25.72 -20.38
C LYS A 242 -21.43 -24.47 -19.64
N GLY A 243 -22.75 -24.31 -19.49
CA GLY A 243 -23.37 -23.25 -18.68
C GLY A 243 -23.35 -21.87 -19.35
N GLY A 244 -24.54 -21.43 -19.77
CA GLY A 244 -24.78 -20.13 -20.41
C GLY A 244 -26.05 -20.16 -21.27
N THR A 245 -26.57 -18.98 -21.65
CA THR A 245 -27.76 -18.83 -22.51
C THR A 245 -27.48 -19.16 -23.99
N LEU A 246 -26.21 -19.22 -24.40
CA LEU A 246 -25.77 -19.69 -25.71
C LEU A 246 -24.75 -20.81 -25.55
N ASN A 247 -25.05 -21.98 -26.11
CA ASN A 247 -24.07 -23.03 -26.35
C ASN A 247 -23.12 -22.57 -27.47
N SER A 248 -21.92 -22.10 -27.12
CA SER A 248 -20.86 -21.81 -28.09
C SER A 248 -19.80 -22.91 -28.11
N THR A 249 -19.34 -23.23 -29.31
CA THR A 249 -18.19 -24.13 -29.51
C THR A 249 -16.88 -23.36 -29.31
N LEU A 250 -15.76 -24.07 -29.10
CA LEU A 250 -14.44 -23.43 -29.03
C LEU A 250 -14.11 -22.70 -30.34
N TYR A 251 -14.54 -23.24 -31.49
CA TYR A 251 -14.39 -22.61 -32.79
C TYR A 251 -15.12 -21.25 -32.85
N GLU A 252 -16.40 -21.23 -32.49
CA GLU A 252 -17.22 -20.01 -32.47
C GLU A 252 -16.70 -19.00 -31.45
N HIS A 253 -16.25 -19.47 -30.28
CA HIS A 253 -15.66 -18.62 -29.26
C HIS A 253 -14.45 -17.86 -29.80
N ILE A 254 -13.52 -18.55 -30.46
CA ILE A 254 -12.35 -17.93 -31.08
C ILE A 254 -12.76 -16.94 -32.19
N LYS A 255 -13.72 -17.32 -33.04
CA LYS A 255 -14.16 -16.49 -34.17
C LYS A 255 -14.87 -15.20 -33.73
N ASN A 256 -15.72 -15.31 -32.72
CA ASN A 256 -16.62 -14.24 -32.30
C ASN A 256 -16.09 -13.42 -31.12
N PHE A 257 -14.98 -13.81 -30.51
CA PHE A 257 -14.38 -13.03 -29.42
C PHE A 257 -13.98 -11.65 -29.93
N ASN A 258 -14.45 -10.64 -29.20
CA ASN A 258 -14.16 -9.23 -29.39
C ASN A 258 -13.47 -8.69 -28.14
N GLU A 259 -12.20 -8.36 -28.28
CA GLU A 259 -11.36 -7.84 -27.20
C GLU A 259 -11.85 -6.49 -26.66
N LYS A 260 -12.51 -5.65 -27.49
CA LYS A 260 -13.08 -4.38 -27.04
C LYS A 260 -14.23 -4.62 -26.07
N ASP A 261 -15.18 -5.48 -26.46
CA ASP A 261 -16.34 -5.80 -25.64
C ASP A 261 -15.92 -6.44 -24.31
N ALA A 262 -14.88 -7.29 -24.34
CA ALA A 262 -14.33 -7.93 -23.16
C ALA A 262 -13.71 -6.91 -22.19
N VAL A 263 -12.90 -5.96 -22.69
CA VAL A 263 -12.31 -4.89 -21.89
C VAL A 263 -13.37 -3.94 -21.35
N GLU A 264 -14.32 -3.52 -22.18
CA GLU A 264 -15.43 -2.66 -21.75
C GLU A 264 -16.25 -3.32 -20.64
N SER A 265 -16.53 -4.62 -20.75
CA SER A 265 -17.22 -5.39 -19.71
C SER A 265 -16.45 -5.41 -18.39
N ILE A 266 -15.12 -5.46 -18.41
CA ILE A 266 -14.29 -5.38 -17.20
C ILE A 266 -14.36 -3.98 -16.59
N CYS A 267 -14.19 -2.94 -17.42
CA CYS A 267 -14.24 -1.55 -16.95
C CYS A 267 -15.60 -1.20 -16.35
N ARG A 268 -16.71 -1.59 -16.98
CA ARG A 268 -18.08 -1.31 -16.48
C ARG A 268 -18.41 -2.02 -15.16
N ARG A 269 -17.77 -3.16 -14.88
CA ARG A 269 -17.93 -3.86 -13.60
C ARG A 269 -17.12 -3.24 -12.46
N ASN A 270 -16.24 -2.28 -12.76
CA ASN A 270 -15.37 -1.67 -11.77
C ASN A 270 -15.30 -0.14 -11.95
N ASP A 271 -16.16 0.58 -11.22
CA ASP A 271 -16.23 2.04 -11.21
C ASP A 271 -14.87 2.74 -11.02
N SER A 272 -13.95 2.09 -10.30
CA SER A 272 -12.61 2.63 -10.07
C SER A 272 -11.79 2.66 -11.36
N TYR A 273 -11.95 1.68 -12.25
CA TYR A 273 -11.22 1.62 -13.52
C TYR A 273 -11.69 2.70 -14.47
N GLU A 274 -12.99 2.93 -14.57
CA GLU A 274 -13.54 4.00 -15.40
C GLU A 274 -13.06 5.38 -14.92
N ARG A 275 -13.04 5.60 -13.60
CA ARG A 275 -12.52 6.85 -13.01
C ARG A 275 -11.03 7.03 -13.31
N LEU A 276 -10.22 5.98 -13.14
CA LEU A 276 -8.79 6.03 -13.43
C LEU A 276 -8.51 6.25 -14.91
N ALA A 277 -9.29 5.64 -15.81
CA ALA A 277 -9.16 5.83 -17.26
C ALA A 277 -9.43 7.29 -17.65
N LYS A 278 -10.48 7.89 -17.08
CA LYS A 278 -10.79 9.33 -17.25
C LYS A 278 -9.67 10.22 -16.73
N ILE A 279 -9.13 9.93 -15.55
CA ILE A 279 -8.02 10.70 -14.97
C ILE A 279 -6.75 10.58 -15.83
N ALA A 280 -6.47 9.38 -16.35
CA ALA A 280 -5.30 9.12 -17.19
C ALA A 280 -5.47 9.60 -18.65
N ASN A 281 -6.66 10.06 -19.03
CA ASN A 281 -7.05 10.29 -20.43
C ASN A 281 -6.73 9.07 -21.32
N PHE A 282 -7.01 7.88 -20.81
CA PHE A 282 -6.67 6.61 -21.43
C PHE A 282 -7.92 5.94 -22.01
N GLN A 283 -8.00 5.90 -23.35
CA GLN A 283 -9.07 5.27 -24.10
C GLN A 283 -8.59 3.90 -24.62
N VAL A 284 -8.89 2.85 -23.85
CA VAL A 284 -8.36 1.50 -24.10
C VAL A 284 -8.76 0.98 -25.48
N GLU A 285 -9.97 1.31 -25.91
CA GLU A 285 -10.57 0.92 -27.20
C GLU A 285 -9.83 1.47 -28.43
N GLN A 286 -8.97 2.47 -28.25
CA GLN A 286 -8.13 3.06 -29.30
C GLN A 286 -6.72 2.47 -29.34
N GLU A 287 -6.31 1.72 -28.33
CA GLU A 287 -4.93 1.23 -28.16
C GLU A 287 -4.78 -0.15 -28.83
N LYS A 288 -4.72 -0.14 -30.16
CA LYS A 288 -4.73 -1.35 -31.01
C LYS A 288 -3.69 -2.40 -30.61
N ASP A 289 -2.45 -1.98 -30.35
CA ASP A 289 -1.36 -2.90 -30.00
C ASP A 289 -1.62 -3.56 -28.64
N PHE A 290 -2.15 -2.80 -27.68
CA PHE A 290 -2.49 -3.31 -26.36
C PHE A 290 -3.70 -4.25 -26.42
N LEU A 291 -4.73 -3.93 -27.22
CA LEU A 291 -5.88 -4.81 -27.44
C LEU A 291 -5.45 -6.14 -28.08
N LEU A 292 -4.56 -6.09 -29.07
CA LEU A 292 -3.98 -7.29 -29.69
C LEU A 292 -3.15 -8.11 -28.68
N GLU A 293 -2.35 -7.46 -27.83
CA GLU A 293 -1.61 -8.10 -26.75
C GLU A 293 -2.57 -8.85 -25.81
N LEU A 294 -3.64 -8.19 -25.37
CA LEU A 294 -4.66 -8.77 -24.50
C LEU A 294 -5.36 -9.96 -25.15
N TRP A 295 -5.72 -9.85 -26.43
CA TRP A 295 -6.35 -10.92 -27.19
C TRP A 295 -5.44 -12.16 -27.29
N LYS A 296 -4.16 -11.97 -27.66
CA LYS A 296 -3.18 -13.06 -27.73
C LYS A 296 -2.98 -13.71 -26.35
N MET A 297 -2.83 -12.90 -25.31
CA MET A 297 -2.63 -13.38 -23.94
C MET A 297 -3.82 -14.21 -23.45
N TYR A 298 -5.05 -13.76 -23.73
CA TYR A 298 -6.27 -14.46 -23.38
C TYR A 298 -6.31 -15.85 -24.02
N PHE A 299 -6.16 -15.93 -25.36
CA PHE A 299 -6.22 -17.21 -26.07
C PHE A 299 -5.04 -18.11 -25.79
N GLU A 300 -3.85 -17.57 -25.59
CA GLU A 300 -2.70 -18.37 -25.17
C GLU A 300 -2.95 -19.02 -23.81
N THR A 301 -3.50 -18.26 -22.86
CA THR A 301 -3.85 -18.76 -21.52
C THR A 301 -4.93 -19.83 -21.63
N LEU A 302 -6.01 -19.56 -22.36
CA LEU A 302 -7.12 -20.49 -22.57
C LEU A 302 -6.62 -21.81 -23.16
N LEU A 303 -5.92 -21.77 -24.30
CA LEU A 303 -5.42 -22.97 -24.98
C LEU A 303 -4.43 -23.76 -24.11
N LYS A 304 -3.60 -23.07 -23.32
CA LYS A 304 -2.68 -23.70 -22.37
C LYS A 304 -3.43 -24.44 -21.27
N GLN A 305 -4.50 -23.87 -20.72
CA GLN A 305 -5.30 -24.53 -19.68
C GLN A 305 -6.11 -25.70 -20.24
N LEU A 306 -6.75 -25.55 -21.40
CA LEU A 306 -7.44 -26.66 -22.07
C LEU A 306 -6.49 -27.84 -22.30
N ARG A 307 -5.25 -27.56 -22.71
CA ARG A 307 -4.24 -28.60 -22.92
C ARG A 307 -3.87 -29.32 -21.62
N LYS A 308 -3.71 -28.57 -20.53
CA LYS A 308 -3.44 -29.15 -19.21
C LYS A 308 -4.60 -30.02 -18.73
N LYS A 309 -5.84 -29.52 -18.84
CA LYS A 309 -7.07 -30.25 -18.46
C LYS A 309 -7.15 -31.57 -19.24
N GLU A 310 -6.93 -31.54 -20.55
CA GLU A 310 -6.94 -32.74 -21.40
C GLU A 310 -5.86 -33.77 -21.04
N GLN A 311 -4.65 -33.31 -20.73
CA GLN A 311 -3.55 -34.18 -20.28
C GLN A 311 -3.82 -34.83 -18.92
N SER A 312 -4.43 -34.09 -17.98
CA SER A 312 -4.82 -34.61 -16.68
C SER A 312 -5.92 -35.66 -16.80
N SER A 313 -6.98 -35.39 -17.58
CA SER A 313 -8.06 -36.36 -17.79
C SER A 313 -7.58 -37.67 -18.44
N ARG A 314 -6.59 -37.61 -19.34
CA ARG A 314 -5.98 -38.83 -19.91
C ARG A 314 -5.18 -39.64 -18.88
N LYS A 315 -4.47 -38.97 -17.97
CA LYS A 315 -3.70 -39.65 -16.91
C LYS A 315 -4.63 -40.34 -15.91
N GLU A 316 -5.74 -39.70 -15.54
CA GLU A 316 -6.74 -40.28 -14.66
C GLU A 316 -7.46 -41.48 -15.29
N ALA A 317 -7.71 -41.47 -16.60
CA ALA A 317 -8.24 -42.62 -17.33
C ALA A 317 -7.26 -43.81 -17.32
N HIS A 318 -5.96 -43.57 -17.56
CA HIS A 318 -4.92 -44.61 -17.57
C HIS A 318 -4.58 -45.20 -16.20
N VAL A 319 -4.97 -44.57 -15.08
CA VAL A 319 -4.75 -45.08 -13.72
C VAL A 319 -5.93 -45.95 -13.25
N ASN A 320 -7.09 -45.83 -13.88
CA ASN A 320 -8.31 -46.57 -13.55
C ASN A 320 -8.59 -47.76 -14.50
N ASP A 321 -7.70 -48.00 -15.47
CA ASP A 321 -7.68 -49.16 -16.38
C ASP A 321 -6.57 -50.15 -15.95
#